data_AF-A0A536X7S7-F1
#
_entry.id   AF-A0A536X7S7-F1
#
_cell.length_a   1.000
_cell.length_b   1.000
_cell.length_c   1.000
_cell.angle_alpha   90.00
_cell.angle_beta   90.00
_cell.angle_gamma   90.00
#
_symmetry.space_group_name_H-M   'P 1'
#
loop_
_entity.id
_entity.type
_entity.pdbx_description
1 polymer ?
#
loop_
_entity_poly.entity_id
_entity_poly.type
_entity_poly.pdbx_seq_one_letter_code
_entity_poly.pdbx_strand_id
1 'polypeptide(L)' 'MDMLRTAYKWAARTARLMVGIPDYETYVQHRRMAHPGEPVMSYEEFYLNRLNARYTIDKDRLRGCC' A
#
# COMPACT_ATOMS: atom_id res chain seq x y z
N MET A 1 6.61 -9.87 -27.25
CA MET A 1 7.22 -9.75 -25.89
C MET A 1 6.34 -8.94 -24.92
N ASP A 2 5.50 -8.03 -25.42
CA ASP A 2 4.64 -7.16 -24.60
C ASP A 2 3.49 -7.89 -23.88
N MET A 3 2.93 -8.93 -24.50
CA MET A 3 1.85 -9.72 -23.91
C MET A 3 2.28 -10.41 -22.59
N LEU A 4 3.51 -10.94 -22.54
CA LEU A 4 4.08 -11.56 -21.34
C LEU A 4 4.28 -10.54 -20.21
N ARG A 5 4.78 -9.34 -20.52
CA ARG A 5 4.94 -8.27 -19.52
C ARG A 5 3.60 -7.82 -18.96
N THR A 6 2.59 -7.69 -19.83
CA THR A 6 1.23 -7.32 -19.42
C THR A 6 0.60 -8.39 -18.55
N ALA A 7 0.68 -9.67 -18.94
CA ALA A 7 0.16 -10.79 -18.15
C ALA A 7 0.82 -10.87 -16.76
N TYR A 8 2.15 -10.69 -16.67
CA TYR A 8 2.87 -10.65 -15.40
C TYR A 8 2.40 -9.50 -14.50
N LYS A 9 2.23 -8.28 -15.05
CA LYS A 9 1.71 -7.13 -14.30
C LYS A 9 0.31 -7.39 -13.74
N TRP A 10 -0.57 -8.00 -14.53
CA TRP A 10 -1.92 -8.37 -14.09
C TRP A 10 -1.91 -9.44 -13.00
N ALA A 11 -1.15 -10.53 -13.18
CA ALA A 11 -1.02 -11.58 -12.17
C ALA A 11 -0.46 -11.04 -10.85
N ALA A 12 0.58 -10.21 -10.90
CA ALA A 12 1.17 -9.57 -9.72
C ALA A 12 0.18 -8.61 -9.04
N ARG A 13 -0.64 -7.88 -9.81
CA ARG A 13 -1.71 -7.02 -9.27
C ARG A 13 -2.77 -7.85 -8.55
N THR A 14 -3.23 -8.94 -9.14
CA THR A 14 -4.22 -9.84 -8.52
C THR A 14 -3.67 -10.51 -7.27
N ALA A 15 -2.42 -10.99 -7.29
CA ALA A 15 -1.77 -11.57 -6.13
C ALA A 15 -1.64 -10.56 -4.97
N ARG A 16 -1.25 -9.31 -5.24
CA ARG A 16 -1.18 -8.25 -4.21
C ARG A 16 -2.54 -7.96 -3.58
N LEU A 17 -3.61 -7.95 -4.37
CA LEU A 17 -4.98 -7.80 -3.87
C LEU A 17 -5.40 -8.97 -2.98
N MET A 18 -5.09 -10.21 -3.38
CA MET A 18 -5.44 -11.40 -2.60
C MET A 18 -4.72 -11.48 -1.25
N VAL A 19 -3.45 -11.06 -1.19
CA VAL A 19 -2.68 -11.07 0.06
C VAL A 19 -3.03 -9.86 0.93
N GLY A 20 -3.75 -8.86 0.39
CA GLY A 20 -4.07 -7.63 1.10
C GLY A 20 -2.83 -6.81 1.45
N ILE A 21 -1.75 -6.96 0.69
CA ILE A 21 -0.52 -6.18 0.85
C ILE A 21 -0.58 -5.02 -0.15
N PRO A 22 -0.95 -3.82 0.31
CA PRO A 22 -0.80 -2.63 -0.50
C PRO A 22 0.70 -2.42 -0.72
N ASP A 23 1.08 -2.31 -1.98
CA ASP A 23 2.43 -1.96 -2.38
C ASP A 23 2.69 -0.47 -2.09
N TYR A 24 3.92 -0.14 -1.64
CA TYR A 24 4.25 1.23 -1.21
C TYR A 24 4.11 2.24 -2.34
N GLU A 25 4.46 1.87 -3.58
CA GLU A 25 4.30 2.74 -4.74
C GLU A 25 2.81 3.02 -5.02
N THR A 26 1.98 1.97 -4.92
CA THR A 26 0.51 2.11 -5.05
C THR A 26 -0.05 3.04 -3.96
N TYR A 27 0.45 2.94 -2.72
CA TYR A 27 0.08 3.85 -1.63
C TYR A 27 0.48 5.30 -1.94
N VAL A 28 1.72 5.54 -2.40
CA VAL A 28 2.21 6.88 -2.74
C VAL A 28 1.40 7.49 -3.88
N GLN A 29 1.10 6.70 -4.92
CA GLN A 29 0.26 7.13 -6.04
C GLN A 29 -1.14 7.51 -5.57
N HIS A 30 -1.78 6.64 -4.76
CA HIS A 30 -3.08 6.92 -4.18
C HIS A 30 -3.06 8.20 -3.33
N ARG A 31 -2.06 8.38 -2.45
CA ARG A 31 -1.94 9.58 -1.61
C ARG A 31 -1.76 10.84 -2.43
N ARG A 32 -0.93 10.80 -3.47
CA ARG A 32 -0.74 11.96 -4.36
C ARG A 32 -2.01 12.35 -5.12
N MET A 33 -2.85 11.36 -5.46
CA MET A 33 -4.09 11.60 -6.21
C MET A 33 -5.27 12.02 -5.30
N ALA A 34 -5.45 11.34 -4.17
CA ALA A 34 -6.59 11.52 -3.27
C ALA A 34 -6.35 12.55 -2.17
N HIS A 35 -5.08 12.77 -1.78
CA HIS A 35 -4.66 13.67 -0.71
C HIS A 35 -3.53 14.60 -1.17
N PRO A 36 -3.74 15.40 -2.22
CA PRO A 36 -2.72 16.32 -2.71
C PRO A 36 -2.36 17.33 -1.62
N GLY A 37 -1.07 17.39 -1.27
CA GLY A 37 -0.54 18.34 -0.28
C GLY A 37 -0.38 17.78 1.14
N GLU A 38 -0.87 16.58 1.42
CA GLU A 38 -0.56 15.90 2.68
C GLU A 38 0.78 15.12 2.57
N PRO A 39 1.53 14.99 3.68
CA PRO A 39 2.74 14.18 3.69
C PRO A 39 2.43 12.70 3.41
N VAL A 40 3.35 12.07 2.68
CA VAL A 40 3.34 10.63 2.40
C VAL A 40 4.23 9.96 3.44
N MET A 41 3.73 8.91 4.10
CA MET A 41 4.53 8.12 5.04
C MET A 41 5.78 7.58 4.35
N SER A 42 6.87 7.46 5.09
CA SER A 42 8.02 6.67 4.65
C SER A 42 7.66 5.19 4.49
N TYR A 43 8.52 4.44 3.80
CA TYR A 43 8.32 2.99 3.62
C TYR A 43 8.21 2.25 4.96
N GLU A 44 9.05 2.60 5.94
CA GLU A 44 9.05 1.99 7.27
C GLU A 44 7.76 2.29 8.04
N GLU A 45 7.34 3.56 8.05
CA GLU A 45 6.07 3.96 8.68
C GLU A 45 4.86 3.26 8.05
N PHE A 46 4.87 3.13 6.73
CA PHE A 46 3.85 2.38 6.00
C PHE A 46 3.86 0.90 6.39
N TYR A 47 5.03 0.27 6.45
CA TYR A 47 5.17 -1.14 6.82
C TYR A 47 4.69 -1.40 8.26
N LEU A 48 5.13 -0.56 9.21
CA LEU A 48 4.69 -0.63 10.60
C LEU A 48 3.18 -0.38 10.73
N ASN A 49 2.62 0.57 9.97
CA ASN A 49 1.17 0.80 9.91
C ASN A 49 0.41 -0.47 9.48
N ARG A 50 0.90 -1.21 8.47
CA ARG A 50 0.27 -2.47 8.02
C ARG A 50 0.44 -3.61 9.02
N LEU A 51 1.58 -3.70 9.68
CA LEU A 51 1.78 -4.67 10.77
C LEU A 51 0.84 -4.38 11.94
N ASN A 52 0.76 -3.12 12.38
CA ASN A 52 -0.13 -2.71 13.47
C ASN A 52 -1.60 -2.97 13.14
N ALA A 53 -2.02 -2.68 11.90
CA ALA A 53 -3.39 -2.94 11.44
C ALA A 53 -3.73 -4.44 11.42
N ARG A 54 -2.76 -5.30 11.13
CA ARG A 54 -2.97 -6.76 11.03
C ARG A 54 -2.83 -7.48 12.37
N TYR A 55 -1.94 -7.03 13.23
CA TYR A 55 -1.56 -7.73 14.47
C TYR A 55 -1.96 -6.99 15.74
N THR A 56 -2.71 -5.87 15.64
CA THR A 56 -3.25 -5.09 16.77
C THR A 56 -2.23 -4.87 17.88
N ILE A 57 -1.07 -4.31 17.51
CA ILE A 57 -0.06 -3.86 18.46
C ILE A 57 -0.43 -2.41 18.83
N ASP A 58 -1.34 -2.20 19.78
CA ASP A 58 -1.74 -0.87 20.28
C ASP A 58 -0.63 -0.26 21.19
N LYS A 59 -0.41 1.06 21.33
CA LYS A 59 -1.33 2.20 21.51
C LYS A 59 -0.64 3.52 21.11
N ASP A 60 -1.07 4.16 20.03
CA ASP A 60 -1.43 5.59 19.97
C ASP A 60 -1.51 6.06 18.51
N ARG A 61 -2.73 5.93 17.95
CA ARG A 61 -3.27 6.64 16.78
C ARG A 61 -2.41 6.70 15.52
N LEU A 62 -2.59 5.68 14.66
CA LEU A 62 -2.63 5.91 13.21
C LEU A 62 -4.11 6.00 12.80
N ARG A 63 -4.71 7.17 13.05
CA ARG A 63 -6.07 7.47 12.57
C ARG A 63 -6.03 7.52 11.04
N GLY A 64 -6.76 6.59 10.43
CA GLY A 64 -6.58 6.19 9.05
C GLY A 64 -7.14 7.14 7.98
N CYS A 65 -6.72 6.81 6.75
CA CYS A 65 -7.49 6.93 5.51
C CYS A 65 -7.05 5.84 4.48
N CYS A 66 -6.35 4.77 4.90
CA CYS A 66 -5.78 3.71 4.04
C CYS A 66 -5.61 2.38 4.76
#